data_AF-A0A414PC29-F1
#
_entry.id   AF-A0A414PC29-F1
#
_cell.length_a   1.000
_cell.length_b   1.000
_cell.length_c   1.000
_cell.angle_alpha   90.00
_cell.angle_beta   90.00
_cell.angle_gamma   90.00
#
_symmetry.space_group_name_H-M   'P 1'
#
loop_
_entity.id
_entity.type
_entity.pdbx_description
1 polymer ?
#
loop_
_entity_poly.entity_id
_entity_poly.type
_entity_poly.pdbx_seq_one_letter_code
_entity_poly.pdbx_strand_id
1 'polypeptide(L)'
;NLQTVITPLVSRPRSTEPARTYKELISSPVYFSNEKWQECLASHGLIVDKEARTLTVQSEKVTADLVYDLTEEETAVLTSNSIEEQPVEKRLEVLNGVIGADFADKVTMADLDSKQRIALGLHPEVQEELTQRQQQEQEILSPLENQLRQEMPYGAAASVDGRDISVLDERKGWYREERHGREVEVGEIAVHPSPIEGKYKMTAVIDGQVISHEISQKDYDKFLAVDDYHRMKIFSKIFSEVDMKMRPEAQRSLGVKIF
;
A
#
# COMPACT_ATOMS: atom_id res chain seq x y z
N ASN A 1 21.28 -17.66 2.42
CA ASN A 1 21.09 -17.46 0.96
C ASN A 1 19.61 -17.17 0.73
N LEU A 2 19.21 -15.92 0.95
CA LEU A 2 17.86 -15.44 0.68
C LEU A 2 17.74 -15.17 -0.83
N GLN A 3 17.43 -16.21 -1.59
CA GLN A 3 16.90 -16.05 -2.95
C GLN A 3 15.37 -15.99 -2.86
N THR A 4 14.85 -14.86 -2.39
CA THR A 4 13.45 -14.49 -2.55
C THR A 4 13.41 -13.02 -2.94
N VAL A 5 12.85 -12.77 -4.12
CA VAL A 5 12.67 -11.43 -4.70
C VAL A 5 11.65 -10.72 -3.82
N ILE A 6 12.10 -9.75 -3.02
CA ILE A 6 11.21 -8.83 -2.30
C ILE A 6 10.58 -7.92 -3.36
N THR A 7 9.45 -8.37 -3.89
CA THR A 7 8.58 -7.56 -4.74
C THR A 7 8.00 -6.44 -3.86
N PRO A 8 7.90 -5.17 -4.32
CA PRO A 8 7.46 -4.06 -3.47
C PRO A 8 6.13 -4.37 -2.79
N LEU A 9 6.14 -4.21 -1.47
CA LEU A 9 5.08 -4.58 -0.54
C LEU A 9 3.75 -3.93 -0.95
N VAL A 10 2.79 -4.77 -1.35
CA VAL A 10 1.41 -4.49 -0.95
C VAL A 10 1.36 -4.75 0.55
N SER A 11 1.72 -3.76 1.35
CA SER A 11 1.55 -3.81 2.81
C SER A 11 0.06 -3.87 3.08
N ARG A 12 -0.51 -5.08 3.19
CA ARG A 12 -1.88 -5.26 3.65
C ARG A 12 -1.96 -4.59 5.03
N PRO A 13 -2.88 -3.64 5.25
CA PRO A 13 -2.95 -2.92 6.51
C PRO A 13 -3.10 -3.91 7.65
N ARG A 14 -2.18 -3.84 8.62
CA ARG A 14 -2.22 -4.69 9.81
C ARG A 14 -3.53 -4.42 10.56
N SER A 15 -4.30 -5.47 10.83
CA SER A 15 -5.57 -5.32 11.55
C SER A 15 -5.35 -4.66 12.92
N THR A 16 -6.19 -3.71 13.30
CA THR A 16 -6.16 -3.10 14.64
C THR A 16 -7.17 -3.73 15.60
N GLU A 17 -7.98 -4.67 15.08
CA GLU A 17 -8.95 -5.43 15.88
C GLU A 17 -8.23 -6.50 16.74
N PRO A 18 -8.81 -6.88 17.89
CA PRO A 18 -8.34 -8.03 18.65
C PRO A 18 -8.35 -9.30 17.79
N ALA A 19 -7.39 -10.18 18.03
CA ALA A 19 -7.34 -11.46 17.34
C ALA A 19 -8.57 -12.31 17.72
N ARG A 20 -9.11 -13.03 16.73
CA ARG A 20 -10.28 -13.90 16.89
C ARG A 20 -9.79 -15.28 17.27
N THR A 21 -10.15 -15.71 18.48
CA THR A 21 -9.63 -16.96 19.04
C THR A 21 -10.13 -18.16 18.24
N TYR A 22 -9.31 -19.19 18.14
CA TYR A 22 -9.69 -20.44 17.50
C TYR A 22 -10.95 -21.03 18.14
N LYS A 23 -11.03 -21.08 19.47
CA LYS A 23 -12.22 -21.59 20.20
C LYS A 23 -13.51 -20.81 19.95
N GLU A 24 -13.43 -19.50 19.68
CA GLU A 24 -14.62 -18.69 19.34
C GLU A 24 -15.09 -18.98 17.91
N LEU A 25 -14.17 -19.14 16.96
CA LEU A 25 -14.49 -19.34 15.54
C LEU A 25 -14.77 -20.81 15.17
N ILE A 26 -14.09 -21.73 15.82
CA ILE A 26 -14.14 -23.18 15.61
C ILE A 26 -14.40 -23.82 16.97
N SER A 27 -15.66 -23.78 17.39
CA SER A 27 -16.10 -24.30 18.68
C SER A 27 -16.22 -25.83 18.72
N SER A 28 -16.17 -26.51 17.57
CA SER A 28 -16.20 -27.96 17.46
C SER A 28 -15.56 -28.44 16.15
N PRO A 29 -14.83 -29.58 16.15
CA PRO A 29 -14.28 -30.20 14.94
C PRO A 29 -15.33 -30.49 13.86
N VAL A 30 -16.58 -30.75 14.27
CA VAL A 30 -17.71 -31.04 13.37
C VAL A 30 -18.12 -29.80 12.57
N TYR A 31 -17.88 -28.60 13.11
CA TYR A 31 -18.17 -27.31 12.45
C TYR A 31 -16.90 -26.64 11.92
N PHE A 32 -15.80 -27.39 11.81
CA PHE A 32 -14.58 -26.86 11.21
C PHE A 32 -14.84 -26.47 9.75
N SER A 33 -14.38 -25.28 9.37
CA SER A 33 -14.27 -24.89 7.97
C SER A 33 -12.93 -24.21 7.74
N ASN A 34 -12.39 -24.36 6.53
CA ASN A 34 -11.16 -23.67 6.15
C ASN A 34 -11.36 -22.15 6.23
N GLU A 35 -12.54 -21.63 5.88
CA GLU A 35 -12.83 -20.19 5.99
C GLU A 35 -12.63 -19.68 7.42
N LYS A 36 -13.15 -20.40 8.43
CA LYS A 36 -12.98 -20.01 9.84
C LYS A 36 -11.55 -20.17 10.34
N TRP A 37 -10.85 -21.18 9.82
CA TRP A 37 -9.42 -21.35 10.08
C TRP A 37 -8.60 -20.18 9.52
N GLN A 38 -8.84 -19.80 8.26
CA GLN A 38 -8.17 -18.67 7.62
C GLN A 38 -8.52 -17.34 8.29
N GLU A 39 -9.78 -17.17 8.71
CA GLU A 39 -10.22 -16.01 9.49
C GLU A 39 -9.46 -15.90 10.82
N CYS A 40 -9.29 -17.03 11.52
CA CYS A 40 -8.50 -17.10 12.75
C CYS A 40 -7.04 -16.71 12.47
N LEU A 41 -6.37 -17.35 11.52
CA LEU A 41 -4.98 -17.05 11.16
C LEU A 41 -4.79 -15.58 10.77
N ALA A 42 -5.65 -15.05 9.89
CA ALA A 42 -5.55 -13.68 9.40
C ALA A 42 -5.70 -12.66 10.53
N SER A 43 -6.61 -12.92 11.49
CA SER A 43 -6.77 -12.06 12.66
C SER A 43 -5.54 -12.01 13.57
N HIS A 44 -4.69 -13.05 13.53
CA HIS A 44 -3.43 -13.11 14.27
C HIS A 44 -2.23 -12.57 13.47
N GLY A 45 -2.42 -12.20 12.19
CA GLY A 45 -1.37 -11.73 11.31
C GLY A 45 -0.73 -12.81 10.44
N LEU A 46 -1.35 -13.99 10.31
CA LEU A 46 -0.91 -15.07 9.41
C LEU A 46 -1.87 -15.18 8.23
N ILE A 47 -1.40 -14.87 7.03
CA ILE A 47 -2.26 -14.75 5.85
C ILE A 47 -1.80 -15.76 4.81
N VAL A 48 -2.62 -16.77 4.54
CA VAL A 48 -2.36 -17.75 3.48
C VAL A 48 -3.11 -17.31 2.22
N ASP A 49 -2.36 -17.00 1.17
CA ASP A 49 -2.92 -16.73 -0.15
C ASP A 49 -2.82 -17.98 -1.02
N LYS A 50 -3.97 -18.60 -1.29
CA LYS A 50 -4.04 -19.84 -2.07
C LYS A 50 -3.69 -19.63 -3.55
N GLU A 51 -4.06 -18.48 -4.11
CA GLU A 51 -3.87 -18.20 -5.54
C GLU A 51 -2.41 -17.85 -5.82
N ALA A 52 -1.82 -16.99 -4.99
CA ALA A 52 -0.41 -16.66 -5.06
C ALA A 52 0.50 -17.75 -4.49
N ARG A 53 -0.05 -18.73 -3.74
CA ARG A 53 0.67 -19.74 -2.97
C ARG A 53 1.71 -19.12 -2.05
N THR A 54 1.27 -18.15 -1.26
CA THR A 54 2.15 -17.45 -0.32
C THR A 54 1.61 -17.46 1.10
N LEU A 55 2.51 -17.42 2.07
CA LEU A 55 2.21 -17.14 3.47
C LEU A 55 2.83 -15.79 3.83
N THR A 56 2.00 -14.85 4.28
CA THR A 56 2.48 -13.58 4.84
C THR A 56 2.39 -13.61 6.37
N VAL A 57 3.47 -13.23 7.03
CA VAL A 57 3.59 -13.14 8.49
C VAL A 57 3.73 -11.68 8.91
N GLN A 58 2.72 -11.17 9.59
CA GLN A 58 2.66 -9.83 10.17
C GLN A 58 2.83 -9.92 11.69
N SER A 59 4.07 -10.09 12.15
CA SER A 59 4.32 -10.24 13.58
C SER A 59 4.39 -8.90 14.31
N GLU A 60 3.90 -8.86 15.56
CA GLU A 60 3.99 -7.67 16.42
C GLU A 60 5.43 -7.31 16.83
N LYS A 61 6.36 -8.28 16.84
CA LYS A 61 7.76 -8.02 17.20
C LYS A 61 8.60 -7.53 16.01
N VAL A 62 8.05 -7.58 14.80
CA VAL A 62 8.78 -7.29 13.55
C VAL A 62 8.04 -6.19 12.78
N THR A 63 8.76 -5.14 12.41
CA THR A 63 8.18 -4.00 11.66
C THR A 63 7.92 -4.33 10.20
N ALA A 64 8.68 -5.26 9.62
CA ALA A 64 8.48 -5.76 8.27
C ALA A 64 7.50 -6.93 8.26
N ASP A 65 6.71 -7.02 7.19
CA ASP A 65 5.91 -8.20 6.88
C ASP A 65 6.78 -9.15 6.05
N LEU A 66 6.84 -10.44 6.43
CA LEU A 66 7.62 -11.44 5.72
C LEU A 66 6.71 -12.31 4.88
N VAL A 67 7.05 -12.49 3.60
CA VAL A 67 6.28 -13.26 2.63
C VAL A 67 7.08 -14.48 2.21
N TYR A 68 6.44 -15.64 2.29
CA TYR A 68 7.01 -16.95 2.01
C TYR A 68 6.28 -17.59 0.85
N ASP A 69 7.03 -18.17 -0.09
CA ASP A 69 6.46 -19.05 -1.10
C ASP A 69 6.11 -20.39 -0.47
N LEU A 70 4.91 -20.89 -0.76
CA LEU A 70 4.42 -22.18 -0.30
C LEU A 70 4.49 -23.20 -1.44
N THR A 71 4.87 -24.43 -1.11
CA THR A 71 4.72 -25.54 -2.07
C THR A 71 3.25 -25.88 -2.28
N GLU A 72 2.97 -26.69 -3.31
CA GLU A 72 1.63 -27.16 -3.59
C GLU A 72 1.09 -28.02 -2.44
N GLU A 73 1.94 -28.86 -1.85
CA GLU A 73 1.60 -29.70 -0.70
C GLU A 73 1.32 -28.86 0.54
N GLU A 74 2.16 -27.86 0.84
CA GLU A 74 1.98 -26.97 1.99
C GLU A 74 0.68 -26.16 1.85
N THR A 75 0.43 -25.61 0.66
CA THR A 75 -0.80 -24.88 0.35
C THR A 75 -2.03 -25.78 0.50
N ALA A 76 -1.96 -27.04 0.04
CA ALA A 76 -3.06 -27.99 0.17
C ALA A 76 -3.35 -28.34 1.64
N VAL A 77 -2.32 -28.51 2.48
CA VAL A 77 -2.49 -28.75 3.91
C VAL A 77 -3.13 -27.54 4.60
N LEU A 78 -2.61 -26.33 4.34
CA LEU A 78 -3.08 -25.12 5.01
C LEU A 78 -4.49 -24.68 4.59
N THR A 79 -4.92 -25.05 3.38
CA THR A 79 -6.23 -24.66 2.81
C THR A 79 -7.27 -25.80 2.78
N SER A 80 -6.94 -26.97 3.32
CA SER A 80 -7.88 -28.09 3.37
C SER A 80 -9.12 -27.77 4.22
N ASN A 81 -10.29 -28.28 3.83
CA ASN A 81 -11.51 -28.24 4.65
C ASN A 81 -11.66 -29.44 5.59
N SER A 82 -10.80 -30.46 5.46
CA SER A 82 -10.90 -31.69 6.27
C SER A 82 -9.97 -31.62 7.47
N ILE A 83 -10.54 -31.60 8.67
CA ILE A 83 -9.78 -31.67 9.93
C ILE A 83 -9.34 -33.11 10.27
N GLU A 84 -10.05 -34.12 9.74
CA GLU A 84 -9.71 -35.52 9.91
C GLU A 84 -8.46 -35.89 9.10
N GLU A 85 -8.35 -35.40 7.87
CA GLU A 85 -7.19 -35.63 7.01
C GLU A 85 -6.02 -34.69 7.33
N GLN A 86 -6.32 -33.43 7.67
CA GLN A 86 -5.34 -32.39 7.97
C GLN A 86 -5.65 -31.75 9.33
N PRO A 87 -5.24 -32.40 10.43
CA PRO A 87 -5.48 -31.92 11.79
C PRO A 87 -4.75 -30.60 12.05
N VAL A 88 -5.19 -29.84 13.06
CA VAL A 88 -4.64 -28.50 13.37
C VAL A 88 -3.15 -28.59 13.66
N GLU A 89 -2.72 -29.63 14.38
CA GLU A 89 -1.33 -29.86 14.75
C GLU A 89 -0.43 -29.97 13.51
N LYS A 90 -0.91 -30.66 12.47
CA LYS A 90 -0.18 -30.81 11.20
C LYS A 90 -0.12 -29.50 10.42
N ARG A 91 -1.19 -28.69 10.46
CA ARG A 91 -1.18 -27.35 9.85
C ARG A 91 -0.19 -26.42 10.56
N LEU A 92 -0.16 -26.46 11.88
CA LEU A 92 0.81 -25.72 12.69
C LEU A 92 2.25 -26.20 12.43
N GLU A 93 2.46 -27.51 12.24
CA GLU A 93 3.75 -28.06 11.85
C GLU A 93 4.22 -27.49 10.50
N VAL A 94 3.35 -27.48 9.49
CA VAL A 94 3.66 -26.88 8.18
C VAL A 94 3.95 -25.38 8.31
N LEU A 95 3.12 -24.61 9.02
CA LEU A 95 3.37 -23.18 9.24
C LEU A 95 4.74 -22.94 9.89
N ASN A 96 5.05 -23.68 10.94
CA ASN A 96 6.32 -23.56 11.65
C ASN A 96 7.51 -24.07 10.84
N GLY A 97 7.30 -25.03 9.93
CA GLY A 97 8.31 -25.49 8.99
C GLY A 97 8.69 -24.42 7.97
N VAL A 98 7.69 -23.72 7.42
CA VAL A 98 7.87 -22.64 6.43
C VAL A 98 8.62 -21.46 7.05
N ILE A 99 8.23 -21.03 8.25
CA ILE A 99 8.78 -19.81 8.87
C ILE A 99 10.00 -20.05 9.77
N GLY A 100 10.27 -21.30 10.15
CA GLY A 100 11.21 -21.64 11.22
C GLY A 100 12.69 -21.36 10.91
N ALA A 101 13.03 -21.15 9.64
CA ALA A 101 14.36 -20.72 9.24
C ALA A 101 14.64 -19.26 9.66
N ASP A 102 13.61 -18.42 9.74
CA ASP A 102 13.74 -16.99 10.03
C ASP A 102 13.26 -16.62 11.44
N PHE A 103 12.24 -17.31 11.95
CA PHE A 103 11.68 -17.06 13.27
C PHE A 103 12.24 -18.02 14.31
N ALA A 104 12.66 -17.46 15.45
CA ALA A 104 13.11 -18.22 16.62
C ALA A 104 11.92 -18.78 17.41
N ASP A 105 10.82 -18.03 17.43
CA ASP A 105 9.57 -18.42 18.06
C ASP A 105 8.71 -19.27 17.11
N LYS A 106 7.83 -20.11 17.66
CA LYS A 106 6.88 -20.94 16.90
C LYS A 106 5.46 -20.47 17.15
N VAL A 107 4.61 -20.62 16.14
CA VAL A 107 3.15 -20.49 16.28
C VAL A 107 2.62 -21.70 17.04
N THR A 108 1.96 -21.44 18.15
CA THR A 108 1.33 -22.47 18.97
C THR A 108 -0.19 -22.31 19.01
N MET A 109 -0.87 -23.38 19.43
CA MET A 109 -2.31 -23.32 19.65
C MET A 109 -2.70 -22.29 20.73
N ALA A 110 -1.83 -22.07 21.72
CA ALA A 110 -2.07 -21.07 22.76
C ALA A 110 -2.07 -19.64 22.18
N ASP A 111 -1.25 -19.38 21.17
CA ASP A 111 -1.26 -18.10 20.47
C ASP A 111 -2.56 -17.90 19.70
N LEU A 112 -3.04 -18.94 19.00
CA LEU A 112 -4.30 -18.89 18.23
C LEU A 112 -5.56 -18.85 19.11
N ASP A 113 -5.46 -19.28 20.37
CA ASP A 113 -6.53 -19.16 21.38
C ASP A 113 -6.45 -17.83 22.17
N SER A 114 -5.51 -16.95 21.83
CA SER A 114 -5.36 -15.64 22.46
C SER A 114 -6.15 -14.56 21.72
N LYS A 115 -6.50 -13.48 22.43
CA LYS A 115 -7.04 -12.26 21.81
C LYS A 115 -5.94 -11.31 21.32
N GLN A 116 -4.69 -11.69 21.54
CA GLN A 116 -3.52 -10.95 21.10
C GLN A 116 -3.00 -11.50 19.78
N ARG A 117 -2.45 -10.61 18.94
CA ARG A 117 -1.77 -11.02 17.71
C ARG A 117 -0.47 -11.74 18.01
N ILE A 118 -0.01 -12.49 17.03
CA ILE A 118 1.18 -13.32 17.15
C ILE A 118 2.45 -12.46 17.20
N ALA A 119 3.25 -12.69 18.23
CA ALA A 119 4.46 -11.94 18.54
C ALA A 119 5.70 -12.86 18.46
N LEU A 120 6.10 -13.21 17.22
CA LEU A 120 7.25 -14.05 16.92
C LEU A 120 8.51 -13.19 16.75
N GLY A 121 9.55 -13.52 17.51
CA GLY A 121 10.88 -12.96 17.33
C GLY A 121 11.60 -13.66 16.16
N LEU A 122 12.35 -12.86 15.40
CA LEU A 122 13.29 -13.38 14.40
C LEU A 122 14.53 -13.93 15.07
N HIS A 123 15.24 -14.80 14.37
CA HIS A 123 16.61 -15.14 14.75
C HIS A 123 17.51 -13.89 14.68
N PRO A 124 18.50 -13.75 15.58
CA PRO A 124 19.36 -12.58 15.63
C PRO A 124 20.03 -12.25 14.28
N GLU A 125 20.48 -13.27 13.55
CA GLU A 125 21.11 -13.11 12.25
C GLU A 125 20.16 -12.53 11.19
N VAL A 126 18.88 -12.92 11.20
CA VAL A 126 17.87 -12.41 10.27
C VAL A 126 17.46 -11.00 10.64
N GLN A 127 17.33 -10.72 11.94
CA GLN A 127 17.04 -9.37 12.43
C GLN A 127 18.14 -8.38 12.07
N GLU A 128 19.41 -8.78 12.20
CA GLU A 128 20.55 -7.95 11.81
C GLU A 128 20.57 -7.69 10.30
N GLU A 129 20.36 -8.74 9.48
CA GLU A 129 20.32 -8.58 8.02
C GLU A 129 19.19 -7.65 7.56
N LEU A 130 17.98 -7.79 8.12
CA LEU A 130 16.85 -6.89 7.83
C LEU A 130 17.16 -5.44 8.23
N THR A 131 17.80 -5.23 9.39
CA THR A 131 18.16 -3.90 9.87
C THR A 131 19.20 -3.25 8.95
N GLN A 132 20.22 -4.00 8.54
CA GLN A 132 21.23 -3.51 7.59
C GLN A 132 20.62 -3.15 6.24
N ARG A 133 19.71 -3.99 5.71
CA ARG A 133 18.99 -3.69 4.46
C ARG A 133 18.15 -2.41 4.57
N GLN A 134 17.37 -2.26 5.66
CA GLN A 134 16.57 -1.05 5.87
C GLN A 134 17.44 0.20 6.00
N GLN A 135 18.59 0.12 6.67
CA GLN A 135 19.54 1.22 6.75
C GLN A 135 20.09 1.56 5.37
N GLN A 136 20.50 0.57 4.58
CA GLN A 136 21.01 0.78 3.23
C GLN A 136 19.94 1.40 2.31
N GLU A 137 18.69 0.93 2.37
CA GLU A 137 17.57 1.55 1.66
C GLU A 137 17.37 2.99 2.11
N GLN A 138 17.37 3.27 3.41
CA GLN A 138 17.27 4.64 3.91
C GLN A 138 18.45 5.51 3.45
N GLU A 139 19.69 5.02 3.45
CA GLU A 139 20.85 5.77 2.98
C GLU A 139 20.81 6.09 1.48
N ILE A 140 20.12 5.27 0.68
CA ILE A 140 19.93 5.51 -0.77
C ILE A 140 18.72 6.40 -1.04
N LEU A 141 17.60 6.14 -0.35
CA LEU A 141 16.34 6.85 -0.53
C LEU A 141 16.39 8.24 0.09
N SER A 142 17.02 8.42 1.26
CA SER A 142 17.01 9.72 1.95
C SER A 142 17.76 10.83 1.21
N PRO A 143 18.88 10.62 0.49
CA PRO A 143 19.43 11.63 -0.41
C PRO A 143 18.52 11.92 -1.60
N LEU A 144 17.86 10.91 -2.18
CA LEU A 144 16.95 11.09 -3.30
C LEU A 144 15.68 11.85 -2.88
N GLU A 145 15.10 11.49 -1.73
CA GLU A 145 14.00 12.21 -1.09
C GLU A 145 14.42 13.61 -0.70
N ASN A 146 15.63 13.81 -0.17
CA ASN A 146 16.14 15.16 0.13
C ASN A 146 16.42 15.96 -1.14
N GLN A 147 16.86 15.34 -2.24
CA GLN A 147 16.99 16.00 -3.53
C GLN A 147 15.62 16.41 -4.07
N LEU A 148 14.64 15.49 -4.08
CA LEU A 148 13.24 15.79 -4.41
C LEU A 148 12.69 16.91 -3.51
N ARG A 149 12.98 16.87 -2.20
CA ARG A 149 12.53 17.87 -1.23
C ARG A 149 13.30 19.19 -1.30
N GLN A 150 14.50 19.22 -1.88
CA GLN A 150 15.25 20.43 -2.21
C GLN A 150 14.80 21.01 -3.56
N GLU A 151 14.37 20.16 -4.49
CA GLU A 151 13.73 20.55 -5.76
C GLU A 151 12.32 21.10 -5.50
N MET A 152 11.62 20.60 -4.47
CA MET A 152 10.41 21.20 -3.93
C MET A 152 10.78 22.42 -3.06
N PRO A 153 10.31 23.63 -3.36
CA PRO A 153 10.66 24.81 -2.56
C PRO A 153 10.04 24.67 -1.17
N TYR A 154 10.85 24.61 -0.11
CA TYR A 154 10.35 24.70 1.26
C TYR A 154 9.44 25.93 1.43
N GLY A 155 8.25 25.74 2.00
CA GLY A 155 7.27 26.80 2.24
C GLY A 155 6.19 26.92 1.16
N ALA A 156 5.55 25.81 0.78
CA ALA A 156 4.30 25.87 0.03
C ALA A 156 3.27 26.67 0.84
N ALA A 157 2.76 27.76 0.27
CA ALA A 157 1.75 28.58 0.94
C ALA A 157 0.36 27.89 0.92
N ALA A 158 0.13 27.03 -0.07
CA ALA A 158 -0.94 26.05 -0.10
C ALA A 158 -0.54 24.89 -1.03
N SER A 159 -1.02 23.68 -0.74
CA SER A 159 -0.87 22.50 -1.58
C SER A 159 -2.17 21.69 -1.64
N VAL A 160 -2.29 20.87 -2.69
CA VAL A 160 -3.37 19.90 -2.91
C VAL A 160 -2.80 18.64 -3.57
N ASP A 161 -3.31 17.46 -3.24
CA ASP A 161 -2.90 16.21 -3.90
C ASP A 161 -3.80 15.93 -5.11
N GLY A 162 -3.22 15.88 -6.31
CA GLY A 162 -3.95 15.59 -7.54
C GLY A 162 -4.63 14.21 -7.54
N ARG A 163 -4.20 13.25 -6.70
CA ARG A 163 -4.81 11.92 -6.57
C ARG A 163 -6.22 11.98 -5.97
N ASP A 164 -6.52 13.04 -5.20
CA ASP A 164 -7.83 13.27 -4.60
C ASP A 164 -8.90 13.65 -5.63
N ILE A 165 -8.55 13.84 -6.91
CA ILE A 165 -9.52 14.14 -7.95
C ILE A 165 -10.62 13.08 -8.03
N SER A 166 -10.27 11.81 -7.79
CA SER A 166 -11.23 10.70 -7.81
C SER A 166 -12.23 10.78 -6.66
N VAL A 167 -11.82 11.32 -5.51
CA VAL A 167 -12.66 11.55 -4.33
C VAL A 167 -13.53 12.80 -4.49
N LEU A 168 -12.98 13.84 -5.12
CA LEU A 168 -13.69 15.10 -5.38
C LEU A 168 -14.69 15.00 -6.54
N ASP A 169 -14.36 14.22 -7.57
CA ASP A 169 -15.18 14.00 -8.78
C ASP A 169 -14.75 12.67 -9.44
N GLU A 170 -15.39 11.56 -9.04
CA GLU A 170 -15.13 10.21 -9.55
C GLU A 170 -15.13 10.10 -11.08
N ARG A 171 -15.82 11.02 -11.77
CA ARG A 171 -15.94 11.05 -13.23
C ARG A 171 -14.72 11.67 -13.91
N LYS A 172 -13.74 12.18 -13.16
CA LYS A 172 -12.58 12.88 -13.69
C LYS A 172 -11.27 12.14 -13.42
N GLY A 173 -10.33 12.38 -14.32
CA GLY A 173 -8.97 11.89 -14.25
C GLY A 173 -8.02 12.84 -14.95
N TRP A 174 -6.73 12.59 -14.76
CA TRP A 174 -5.65 13.37 -15.35
C TRP A 174 -5.13 12.68 -16.61
N TYR A 175 -4.95 13.44 -17.68
CA TYR A 175 -4.53 12.90 -18.97
C TYR A 175 -3.45 13.75 -19.60
N ARG A 176 -2.41 13.12 -20.17
CA ARG A 176 -1.37 13.81 -20.94
C ARG A 176 -1.75 13.87 -22.43
N GLU A 177 -1.60 15.04 -23.06
CA GLU A 177 -1.78 15.20 -24.52
C GLU A 177 -0.60 14.61 -25.31
N GLU A 178 -0.41 13.30 -25.24
CA GLU A 178 0.19 12.56 -26.35
C GLU A 178 -0.91 12.00 -27.25
N ARG A 179 -0.58 11.62 -28.49
CA ARG A 179 -1.50 11.25 -29.60
C ARG A 179 -2.66 10.27 -29.27
N HIS A 180 -2.69 9.67 -28.07
CA HIS A 180 -3.75 8.78 -27.60
C HIS A 180 -4.25 9.02 -26.15
N GLY A 181 -3.93 10.14 -25.50
CA GLY A 181 -4.50 10.51 -24.19
C GLY A 181 -4.29 9.45 -23.11
N ARG A 182 -3.04 9.28 -22.64
CA ARG A 182 -2.73 8.36 -21.54
C ARG A 182 -3.15 8.97 -20.21
N GLU A 183 -3.83 8.19 -19.36
CA GLU A 183 -4.09 8.57 -17.97
C GLU A 183 -2.76 8.66 -17.22
N VAL A 184 -2.55 9.76 -16.50
CA VAL A 184 -1.33 10.02 -15.73
C VAL A 184 -1.66 10.22 -14.27
N GLU A 185 -0.70 9.96 -13.40
CA GLU A 185 -0.86 10.27 -11.98
C GLU A 185 -0.33 11.68 -11.70
N VAL A 186 -1.13 12.50 -11.03
CA VAL A 186 -0.71 13.80 -10.51
C VAL A 186 -0.73 13.72 -9.00
N GLY A 187 0.43 13.83 -8.37
CA GLY A 187 0.60 13.86 -6.91
C GLY A 187 0.48 15.28 -6.37
N GLU A 188 1.39 15.67 -5.47
CA GLU A 188 1.35 16.98 -4.82
C GLU A 188 1.46 18.12 -5.84
N ILE A 189 0.53 19.08 -5.76
CA ILE A 189 0.49 20.34 -6.48
C ILE A 189 0.61 21.47 -5.45
N ALA A 190 1.62 22.31 -5.56
CA ALA A 190 1.92 23.34 -4.59
C ALA A 190 2.32 24.67 -5.24
N VAL A 191 2.06 25.79 -4.57
CA VAL A 191 2.52 27.12 -4.99
C VAL A 191 3.50 27.72 -4.01
N HIS A 192 4.51 28.40 -4.54
CA HIS A 192 5.62 28.95 -3.76
C HIS A 192 5.99 30.36 -4.26
N PRO A 193 6.34 31.29 -3.36
CA PRO A 193 7.07 32.48 -3.74
C PRO A 193 8.48 32.09 -4.24
N SER A 194 8.93 32.73 -5.31
CA SER A 194 10.28 32.54 -5.85
C SER A 194 11.31 33.33 -5.01
N PRO A 195 12.59 32.93 -4.98
CA PRO A 195 13.66 33.74 -4.36
C PRO A 195 13.83 35.13 -4.99
N ILE A 196 13.28 35.35 -6.18
CA ILE A 196 13.24 36.64 -6.86
C ILE A 196 11.96 37.35 -6.46
N GLU A 197 12.09 38.54 -5.85
CA GLU A 197 10.98 39.35 -5.37
C GLU A 197 9.92 39.59 -6.46
N GLY A 198 8.65 39.28 -6.14
CA GLY A 198 7.53 39.45 -7.06
C GLY A 198 7.30 38.32 -8.07
N LYS A 199 8.10 37.24 -8.03
CA LYS A 199 7.88 36.04 -8.86
C LYS A 199 7.32 34.89 -8.04
N TYR A 200 6.46 34.09 -8.66
CA TYR A 200 5.80 32.94 -8.03
C TYR A 200 5.97 31.72 -8.92
N LYS A 201 5.98 30.54 -8.34
CA LYS A 201 6.01 29.28 -9.09
C LYS A 201 4.99 28.29 -8.55
N MET A 202 4.47 27.48 -9.44
CA MET A 202 3.69 26.28 -9.11
C MET A 202 4.52 25.06 -9.44
N THR A 203 4.52 24.08 -8.55
CA THR A 203 5.23 22.82 -8.70
C THR A 203 4.25 21.67 -8.56
N ALA A 204 4.40 20.64 -9.38
CA ALA A 204 3.60 19.44 -9.28
C ALA A 204 4.42 18.17 -9.53
N VAL A 205 4.04 17.07 -8.89
CA VAL A 205 4.58 15.74 -9.17
C VAL A 205 3.68 15.05 -10.20
N ILE A 206 4.21 14.74 -11.38
CA ILE A 206 3.47 14.07 -12.47
C ILE A 206 4.22 12.78 -12.83
N ASP A 207 3.58 11.62 -12.70
CA ASP A 207 4.19 10.29 -12.87
C ASP A 207 5.52 10.12 -12.10
N GLY A 208 5.60 10.70 -10.89
CA GLY A 208 6.81 10.69 -10.06
C GLY A 208 7.90 11.69 -10.45
N GLN A 209 7.68 12.53 -11.48
CA GLN A 209 8.60 13.59 -11.88
C GLN A 209 8.13 14.96 -11.38
N VAL A 210 9.04 15.75 -10.80
CA VAL A 210 8.74 17.11 -10.34
C VAL A 210 8.80 18.08 -11.53
N ILE A 211 7.70 18.78 -11.79
CA ILE A 211 7.59 19.80 -12.84
C ILE A 211 7.23 21.13 -12.20
N SER A 212 7.95 22.20 -12.57
CA SER A 212 7.69 23.56 -12.07
C SER A 212 7.43 24.54 -13.21
N HIS A 213 6.42 25.40 -13.02
CA HIS A 213 6.11 26.52 -13.93
C HIS A 213 6.11 27.85 -13.16
N GLU A 214 6.61 28.90 -13.80
CA GLU A 214 6.46 30.27 -13.28
C GLU A 214 5.00 30.72 -13.44
N ILE A 215 4.41 31.26 -12.37
CA ILE A 215 3.01 31.71 -12.35
C ILE A 215 2.91 33.19 -12.02
N SER A 216 1.81 33.81 -12.41
CA SER A 216 1.51 35.19 -12.03
C SER A 216 1.11 35.28 -10.55
N GLN A 217 1.33 36.45 -9.93
CA GLN A 217 0.83 36.73 -8.57
C GLN A 217 -0.68 36.49 -8.46
N LYS A 218 -1.43 36.84 -9.51
CA LYS A 218 -2.88 36.65 -9.56
C LYS A 218 -3.27 35.18 -9.49
N ASP A 219 -2.53 34.30 -10.14
CA ASP A 219 -2.82 32.86 -10.11
C ASP A 219 -2.36 32.22 -8.80
N TYR A 220 -1.26 32.72 -8.22
CA TYR A 220 -0.82 32.39 -6.86
C TYR A 220 -1.90 32.74 -5.83
N ASP A 221 -2.37 33.99 -5.80
CA ASP A 221 -3.40 34.47 -4.85
C ASP A 221 -4.72 33.71 -5.02
N LYS A 222 -5.12 33.42 -6.27
CA LYS A 222 -6.30 32.59 -6.53
C LYS A 222 -6.15 31.18 -5.98
N PHE A 223 -4.99 30.55 -6.15
CA PHE A 223 -4.75 29.20 -5.66
C PHE A 223 -4.85 29.12 -4.12
N LEU A 224 -4.42 30.18 -3.42
CA LEU A 224 -4.59 30.29 -1.97
C LEU A 224 -6.05 30.45 -1.54
N ALA A 225 -6.85 31.18 -2.34
CA ALA A 225 -8.20 31.60 -1.97
C ALA A 225 -9.32 30.60 -2.31
N VAL A 226 -9.03 29.49 -2.99
CA VAL A 226 -10.06 28.52 -3.44
C VAL A 226 -9.90 27.15 -2.80
N ASP A 227 -10.95 26.33 -2.89
CA ASP A 227 -10.97 24.93 -2.45
C ASP A 227 -10.18 24.00 -3.40
N ASP A 228 -9.92 22.78 -2.96
CA ASP A 228 -9.04 21.82 -3.61
C ASP A 228 -9.47 21.45 -5.04
N TYR A 229 -10.76 21.35 -5.32
CA TYR A 229 -11.24 21.07 -6.68
C TYR A 229 -10.96 22.25 -7.63
N HIS A 230 -11.11 23.48 -7.15
CA HIS A 230 -10.76 24.67 -7.91
C HIS A 230 -9.24 24.85 -8.03
N ARG A 231 -8.45 24.46 -7.04
CA ARG A 231 -6.98 24.41 -7.14
C ARG A 231 -6.54 23.48 -8.27
N MET A 232 -7.14 22.30 -8.38
CA MET A 232 -6.89 21.34 -9.48
C MET A 232 -7.25 21.92 -10.86
N LYS A 233 -8.35 22.67 -10.97
CA LYS A 233 -8.70 23.38 -12.22
C LYS A 233 -7.69 24.45 -12.61
N ILE A 234 -7.21 25.21 -11.63
CA ILE A 234 -6.17 26.24 -11.86
C ILE A 234 -4.88 25.55 -12.33
N PHE A 235 -4.49 24.46 -11.67
CA PHE A 235 -3.34 23.64 -12.07
C PHE A 235 -3.46 23.13 -13.51
N SER A 236 -4.57 22.49 -13.87
CA SER A 236 -4.83 21.99 -15.23
C SER A 236 -4.73 23.06 -16.31
N LYS A 237 -4.95 24.33 -15.96
CA LYS A 237 -4.84 25.46 -16.88
C LYS A 237 -3.40 25.94 -17.03
N ILE A 238 -2.60 25.82 -15.98
CA ILE A 238 -1.20 26.29 -15.94
C ILE A 238 -0.26 25.24 -16.54
N PHE A 239 -0.51 23.96 -16.28
CA PHE A 239 0.30 22.85 -16.78
C PHE A 239 -0.34 22.26 -18.02
N SER A 240 0.05 22.76 -19.19
CA SER A 240 -0.43 22.24 -20.49
C SER A 240 -0.08 20.76 -20.73
N GLU A 241 0.85 20.21 -19.96
CA GLU A 241 1.28 18.82 -20.01
C GLU A 241 0.23 17.85 -19.46
N VAL A 242 -0.72 18.34 -18.65
CA VAL A 242 -1.74 17.50 -18.02
C VAL A 242 -3.09 18.21 -18.04
N ASP A 243 -4.10 17.49 -18.52
CA ASP A 243 -5.47 18.00 -18.62
C ASP A 243 -6.43 17.18 -17.75
N MET A 244 -7.30 17.89 -17.04
CA MET A 244 -8.35 17.33 -16.22
C MET A 244 -9.57 16.98 -17.10
N LYS A 245 -9.66 15.72 -17.55
CA LYS A 245 -10.73 15.26 -18.45
C LYS A 245 -11.69 14.29 -17.78
N MET A 246 -12.84 14.09 -18.40
CA MET A 246 -13.77 13.03 -17.99
C MET A 246 -13.18 11.66 -18.28
N ARG A 247 -13.36 10.72 -17.35
CA ARG A 247 -13.02 9.31 -17.55
C ARG A 247 -13.88 8.73 -18.69
N PRO A 248 -13.30 7.91 -19.59
CA PRO A 248 -14.04 7.25 -20.67
C PRO A 248 -15.25 6.44 -20.17
N GLU A 249 -15.16 5.88 -18.97
CA GLU A 249 -16.21 5.10 -18.31
C GLU A 249 -17.45 5.95 -17.98
N ALA A 250 -17.26 7.18 -17.52
CA ALA A 250 -18.34 8.14 -17.25
C ALA A 250 -18.91 8.77 -18.54
N GLN A 251 -18.15 8.75 -19.64
CA GLN A 251 -18.57 9.28 -20.94
C GLN A 251 -19.54 8.33 -21.66
N ARG A 252 -19.47 7.02 -21.40
CA ARG A 252 -20.41 6.01 -21.93
C ARG A 252 -21.82 6.11 -21.32
N SER A 253 -21.98 6.75 -20.16
CA SER A 253 -23.26 6.89 -19.46
C SER A 253 -24.16 8.00 -20.00
N LEU A 254 -23.71 8.77 -21.00
CA LEU A 254 -24.39 10.01 -21.46
C LEU A 254 -24.98 9.93 -22.88
N GLY A 255 -25.13 8.75 -23.48
CA GLY A 255 -25.69 8.67 -24.83
C GLY A 255 -26.18 7.30 -25.28
N VAL A 256 -27.37 6.88 -24.83
CA VAL A 256 -28.32 6.16 -25.69
C VAL A 256 -29.68 6.85 -25.56
N LYS A 257 -29.89 7.88 -26.39
CA LYS A 257 -31.24 8.31 -26.76
C LYS A 257 -31.78 7.23 -27.70
N ILE A 258 -32.62 6.36 -27.17
CA ILE A 258 -33.53 5.55 -27.99
C ILE A 258 -34.56 6.50 -28.61
N PHE A 259 -34.51 6.68 -29.93
CA PHE A 259 -35.63 7.08 -30.79
C PHE A 259 -35.71 6.08 -31.94
#